data_AF-A0A0B8QKP8-F1
#
_entry.id   AF-A0A0B8QKP8-F1
#
_cell.length_a   1.000
_cell.length_b   1.000
_cell.length_c   1.000
_cell.angle_alpha   90.00
_cell.angle_beta   90.00
_cell.angle_gamma   90.00
#
_symmetry.space_group_name_H-M   'P 1'
#
loop_
_entity.id
_entity.type
_entity.pdbx_description
1 polymer ?
#
loop_
_entity_poly.entity_id
_entity_poly.type
_entity_poly.pdbx_seq_one_letter_code
_entity_poly.pdbx_strand_id
1 'polypeptide(L)'
;MYYGFDVGGTKIEFGAFNEKLERLATERVPTPGDDYQKLVDTLAGLVEKYDAEFGTEGHVGLGLPGMEDAGDGTVLTVNVPAAKGKPLRADLEAKIGRPVKIENDANCFALSEAWMMNLKMSLA
;
A
#
# COMPACT_ATOMS: atom_id res chain seq x y z
N MET A 1 1.18 9.63 10.53
CA MET A 1 0.87 8.18 10.53
C MET A 1 1.24 7.62 9.16
N TYR A 2 1.79 6.41 9.09
CA TYR A 2 2.14 5.74 7.84
C TYR A 2 1.31 4.48 7.66
N TYR A 3 0.64 4.36 6.52
CA TYR A 3 -0.13 3.20 6.12
C TYR A 3 0.60 2.49 4.99
N GLY A 4 0.92 1.22 5.22
CA GLY A 4 1.53 0.33 4.24
C GLY A 4 0.55 -0.76 3.84
N PHE A 5 0.45 -1.00 2.53
CA PHE A 5 -0.27 -2.14 1.96
C PHE A 5 0.70 -3.06 1.23
N ASP A 6 0.64 -4.35 1.51
CA ASP A 6 1.24 -5.39 0.68
C ASP A 6 0.12 -6.07 -0.13
N VAL A 7 0.07 -5.80 -1.43
CA VAL A 7 -0.98 -6.25 -2.33
C VAL A 7 -0.51 -7.49 -3.08
N GLY A 8 -0.78 -8.66 -2.50
CA GLY A 8 -0.55 -9.95 -3.14
C GLY A 8 -1.70 -10.37 -4.05
N GLY A 9 -1.51 -11.45 -4.80
CA GLY A 9 -2.54 -12.00 -5.69
C GLY A 9 -3.75 -12.60 -4.99
N THR A 10 -3.61 -12.98 -3.72
CA THR A 10 -4.69 -13.63 -2.94
C THR A 10 -5.12 -12.84 -1.73
N LYS A 11 -4.23 -12.02 -1.16
CA LYS A 11 -4.48 -11.25 0.05
C LYS A 11 -3.84 -9.87 -0.07
N ILE A 12 -4.49 -8.90 0.55
CA ILE A 12 -3.96 -7.58 0.86
C ILE A 12 -3.67 -7.56 2.36
N GLU A 13 -2.45 -7.22 2.73
CA GLU A 13 -2.06 -6.98 4.12
C GLU A 13 -1.87 -5.49 4.37
N PHE A 14 -2.56 -4.97 5.37
CA PHE A 14 -2.45 -3.60 5.83
C PHE A 14 -1.61 -3.54 7.12
N GLY A 15 -0.81 -2.48 7.24
CA GLY A 15 -0.16 -2.09 8.48
C GLY A 15 -0.18 -0.58 8.69
N ALA A 16 -0.48 -0.15 9.92
CA ALA A 16 -0.35 1.25 10.34
C ALA A 16 0.86 1.41 11.26
N PHE A 17 1.67 2.44 11.04
CA PHE A 17 2.91 2.71 11.76
C PHE A 17 3.00 4.17 12.20
N ASN A 18 3.52 4.41 13.41
CA ASN A 18 3.78 5.76 13.90
C ASN A 18 5.11 6.33 13.37
N GLU A 19 5.49 7.53 13.83
CA GLU A 19 6.73 8.21 13.42
C GLU A 19 8.01 7.47 13.84
N LYS A 20 7.92 6.63 14.87
CA LYS A 20 9.01 5.75 15.32
C LYS A 20 9.03 4.42 14.56
N LEU A 21 8.18 4.27 13.55
CA LEU A 21 7.96 3.05 12.78
C LEU A 21 7.50 1.86 13.64
N GLU A 22 6.86 2.13 14.79
CA GLU A 22 6.20 1.10 15.59
C GLU A 22 4.86 0.77 14.94
N ARG A 23 4.60 -0.53 14.71
CA ARG A 23 3.34 -1.00 14.13
C ARG A 23 2.21 -0.91 15.15
N LEU A 24 1.19 -0.11 14.86
CA LEU A 24 0.04 0.13 15.72
C LEU A 24 -1.18 -0.73 15.37
N ALA A 25 -1.37 -1.05 14.09
CA ALA A 25 -2.46 -1.91 13.63
C ALA A 25 -2.04 -2.79 12.44
N THR A 26 -2.78 -3.88 12.25
CA THR A 26 -2.67 -4.75 11.08
C THR A 26 -4.01 -5.37 10.74
N GLU A 27 -4.28 -5.54 9.45
CA GLU A 27 -5.48 -6.20 8.96
C GLU A 27 -5.16 -6.95 7.67
N ARG A 28 -5.86 -8.06 7.42
CA ARG A 28 -5.71 -8.84 6.19
C ARG A 28 -7.07 -9.07 5.56
N VAL A 29 -7.17 -8.76 4.28
CA VAL A 29 -8.39 -8.97 3.49
C VAL A 29 -8.07 -9.75 2.20
N PRO A 30 -9.04 -10.48 1.62
CA PRO A 30 -8.83 -11.12 0.33
C PRO A 30 -8.61 -10.11 -0.79
N THR A 31 -7.71 -10.40 -1.73
CA THR A 31 -7.58 -9.62 -2.96
C THR A 31 -8.79 -9.88 -3.86
N PRO A 32 -9.47 -8.85 -4.40
CA PRO A 32 -10.69 -9.00 -5.21
C PRO A 32 -10.52 -9.63 -6.61
N GLY A 33 -9.67 -10.64 -6.78
CA GLY A 33 -9.54 -11.40 -8.02
C GLY A 33 -9.22 -10.53 -9.24
N ASP A 34 -10.16 -10.47 -10.18
CA ASP A 34 -10.13 -9.68 -11.42
C ASP A 34 -11.01 -8.41 -11.37
N ASP A 35 -11.65 -8.14 -10.24
CA ASP A 35 -12.51 -6.97 -10.04
C ASP A 35 -11.69 -5.75 -9.58
N TYR A 36 -11.34 -4.91 -10.57
CA TYR A 36 -10.56 -3.69 -10.33
C TYR A 36 -11.29 -2.67 -9.45
N GLN A 37 -12.58 -2.45 -9.67
CA GLN A 37 -13.31 -1.43 -8.89
C GLN A 37 -13.37 -1.85 -7.42
N LYS A 38 -13.62 -3.14 -7.18
CA LYS A 38 -13.61 -3.70 -5.82
C LYS A 38 -12.23 -3.66 -5.18
N LEU A 39 -11.14 -3.80 -5.94
CA LEU A 39 -9.78 -3.60 -5.45
C LEU A 39 -9.59 -2.16 -4.94
N VAL A 40 -9.93 -1.16 -5.75
CA VAL A 40 -9.83 0.26 -5.37
C VAL A 40 -10.69 0.56 -4.16
N ASP A 41 -11.93 0.05 -4.13
CA ASP A 41 -12.86 0.24 -3.01
C ASP A 41 -12.35 -0.42 -1.72
N THR A 42 -11.74 -1.61 -1.82
CA THR A 42 -11.16 -2.32 -0.68
C THR A 42 -10.00 -1.54 -0.07
N LEU A 43 -9.10 -1.01 -0.90
CA LEU A 43 -7.96 -0.21 -0.45
C LEU A 43 -8.42 1.10 0.18
N ALA A 44 -9.33 1.83 -0.46
CA ALA A 44 -9.88 3.07 0.07
C ALA A 44 -10.64 2.84 1.39
N GLY A 45 -11.45 1.77 1.47
CA GLY A 45 -12.18 1.43 2.69
C GLY A 45 -11.26 1.12 3.89
N LEU A 46 -10.11 0.50 3.66
CA LEU A 46 -9.09 0.30 4.70
C LEU A 46 -8.46 1.63 5.14
N VAL A 47 -8.17 2.53 4.19
CA VAL A 47 -7.67 3.89 4.52
C VAL A 47 -8.69 4.65 5.37
N GLU A 48 -9.94 4.74 4.92
CA GLU A 48 -11.02 5.45 5.63
C GLU A 48 -11.27 4.87 7.03
N LYS A 49 -11.28 3.54 7.15
CA LYS A 49 -11.44 2.86 8.44
C LYS A 49 -10.37 3.29 9.43
N TYR A 50 -9.10 3.27 9.02
CA TYR A 50 -7.99 3.57 9.92
C TYR A 50 -7.76 5.06 10.13
N ASP A 51 -8.14 5.91 9.18
CA ASP A 51 -8.20 7.35 9.43
C ASP A 51 -9.19 7.67 10.56
N ALA A 52 -10.37 7.05 10.53
CA ALA A 52 -11.37 7.21 11.58
C ALA A 52 -10.90 6.62 12.93
N GLU A 53 -10.23 5.47 12.91
CA GLU A 53 -9.71 4.83 14.12
C GLU A 53 -8.61 5.67 14.80
N PHE A 54 -7.71 6.29 14.02
CA PHE A 54 -6.60 7.09 14.54
C PHE A 54 -6.89 8.59 14.62
N GLY A 55 -8.02 9.05 14.08
CA GLY A 55 -8.40 10.46 14.04
C GLY A 55 -7.43 11.33 13.22
N THR A 56 -6.79 10.76 12.19
CA THR A 56 -5.77 11.46 11.39
C THR A 56 -5.71 10.87 9.99
N GLU A 57 -5.37 11.70 9.00
CA GLU A 57 -5.14 11.24 7.63
C GLU A 57 -3.73 10.67 7.48
N GLY A 58 -3.61 9.34 7.39
CA GLY A 58 -2.32 8.67 7.18
C GLY A 58 -1.74 8.88 5.79
N HIS A 59 -0.40 8.84 5.69
CA HIS A 59 0.30 8.72 4.41
C HIS A 59 0.18 7.31 3.86
N VAL A 60 -0.11 7.15 2.56
CA VAL A 60 -0.44 5.86 1.95
C VAL A 60 0.67 5.38 1.02
N GLY A 61 1.21 4.20 1.31
CA GLY A 61 2.15 3.48 0.45
C GLY A 61 1.66 2.06 0.15
N LEU A 62 1.84 1.61 -1.10
CA LEU A 62 1.49 0.26 -1.56
C LEU A 62 2.71 -0.42 -2.17
N GLY A 63 3.00 -1.62 -1.70
CA GLY A 63 3.86 -2.60 -2.34
C GLY A 63 3.03 -3.58 -3.16
N LEU A 64 3.47 -3.89 -4.37
CA LEU A 64 2.83 -4.93 -5.20
C LEU A 64 3.86 -5.70 -6.04
N PRO A 65 3.57 -6.97 -6.40
CA PRO A 65 4.43 -7.78 -7.27
C PRO A 65 4.29 -7.31 -8.72
N GLY A 66 5.04 -6.27 -9.06
CA GLY A 66 4.95 -5.55 -10.33
C GLY A 66 5.56 -4.15 -10.22
N MET A 67 5.24 -3.28 -11.18
CA MET A 67 5.70 -1.89 -11.22
C MET A 67 4.70 -1.00 -11.96
N GLU A 68 4.75 0.32 -11.72
CA GLU A 68 4.05 1.29 -12.58
C GLU A 68 4.85 1.51 -13.87
N ASP A 69 4.15 1.56 -15.02
CA ASP A 69 4.71 1.98 -16.30
C ASP A 69 4.97 3.49 -16.27
N ALA A 70 6.19 3.91 -16.60
CA ALA A 70 6.60 5.31 -16.54
C ALA A 70 5.96 6.19 -17.64
N GLY A 71 5.45 5.59 -18.72
CA GLY A 71 4.84 6.28 -19.84
C GLY A 71 3.39 6.66 -19.58
N ASP A 72 2.58 5.71 -19.09
CA ASP A 72 1.13 5.91 -18.92
C ASP A 72 0.61 5.75 -17.48
N GLY A 73 1.47 5.38 -16.54
CA GLY A 73 1.12 5.22 -15.12
C GLY A 73 0.26 3.99 -14.83
N THR A 74 0.14 3.04 -15.77
CA THR A 74 -0.58 1.79 -15.55
C THR A 74 0.27 0.74 -14.82
N VAL A 75 -0.36 -0.15 -14.07
CA VAL A 75 0.35 -1.21 -13.34
C VAL A 75 0.66 -2.40 -14.24
N LEU A 76 1.95 -2.74 -14.31
CA LEU A 76 2.47 -3.95 -14.92
C LEU A 76 2.62 -5.03 -13.85
N THR A 77 1.72 -6.03 -13.86
CA THR A 77 1.76 -7.16 -12.93
C THR A 77 1.19 -8.42 -13.57
N VAL A 78 1.65 -9.58 -13.09
CA VAL A 78 1.09 -10.90 -13.43
C VAL A 78 0.32 -11.53 -12.27
N ASN A 79 0.62 -11.13 -11.03
CA ASN A 79 0.10 -11.78 -9.83
C ASN A 79 -1.14 -11.08 -9.28
N VAL A 80 -1.44 -9.84 -9.69
CA VAL A 80 -2.66 -9.11 -9.28
C VAL A 80 -3.50 -8.78 -10.52
N PRO A 81 -4.29 -9.73 -11.06
CA PRO A 81 -4.99 -9.57 -12.34
C PRO A 81 -5.89 -8.33 -12.39
N ALA A 82 -6.61 -8.02 -11.31
CA ALA A 82 -7.45 -6.84 -11.21
C ALA A 82 -6.72 -5.52 -11.52
N ALA A 83 -5.43 -5.41 -11.16
CA ALA A 83 -4.66 -4.18 -11.34
C ALA A 83 -3.95 -4.10 -12.71
N LYS A 84 -3.88 -5.20 -13.47
CA LYS A 84 -3.06 -5.27 -14.69
C LYS A 84 -3.56 -4.27 -15.76
N GLY A 85 -2.67 -3.37 -16.18
CA GLY A 85 -2.96 -2.33 -17.18
C GLY A 85 -3.92 -1.25 -16.68
N LYS A 86 -4.06 -1.08 -15.37
CA LYS A 86 -4.94 -0.08 -14.75
C LYS A 86 -4.15 1.04 -14.09
N PRO A 87 -4.67 2.28 -14.07
CA PRO A 87 -4.01 3.42 -13.44
C PRO A 87 -4.29 3.45 -11.92
N LEU A 88 -3.91 2.38 -11.21
CA LEU A 88 -4.27 2.14 -9.81
C LEU A 88 -3.97 3.32 -8.88
N ARG A 89 -2.79 3.94 -9.03
CA ARG A 89 -2.41 5.10 -8.22
C ARG A 89 -3.36 6.26 -8.44
N ALA A 90 -3.60 6.65 -9.69
CA ALA A 90 -4.44 7.80 -10.01
C ALA A 90 -5.89 7.60 -9.53
N ASP A 91 -6.45 6.41 -9.74
CA ASP A 91 -7.83 6.12 -9.32
C ASP A 91 -7.96 6.07 -7.79
N LEU A 92 -6.95 5.51 -7.10
CA LEU A 92 -6.94 5.49 -5.65
C LEU A 92 -6.76 6.89 -5.07
N GLU A 93 -5.82 7.69 -5.59
CA GLU A 93 -5.61 9.10 -5.21
C GLU A 93 -6.89 9.92 -5.39
N ALA A 94 -7.57 9.77 -6.53
CA ALA A 94 -8.84 10.44 -6.78
C ALA A 94 -9.93 10.04 -5.78
N LYS A 95 -9.95 8.77 -5.36
CA LYS A 95 -10.95 8.26 -4.42
C LYS A 95 -10.68 8.69 -2.97
N ILE A 96 -9.43 8.65 -2.50
CA ILE A 96 -9.08 8.98 -1.11
C ILE A 96 -8.72 10.46 -0.90
N GLY A 97 -8.59 11.23 -1.99
CA GLY A 97 -8.35 12.67 -1.96
C GLY A 97 -6.93 13.08 -1.54
N ARG A 98 -5.95 12.17 -1.56
CA ARG A 98 -4.57 12.46 -1.14
C ARG A 98 -3.54 11.61 -1.91
N PRO A 99 -2.25 12.00 -1.92
CA PRO A 99 -1.21 11.29 -2.66
C PRO A 99 -1.00 9.85 -2.19
N VAL A 100 -0.71 8.98 -3.16
CA VAL A 100 -0.40 7.56 -2.95
C VAL A 100 0.96 7.26 -3.57
N LYS A 101 1.77 6.45 -2.90
CA LYS A 101 3.02 5.91 -3.46
C LYS A 101 2.85 4.43 -3.75
N ILE A 102 3.22 4.01 -4.96
CA ILE A 102 3.27 2.60 -5.35
C ILE A 102 4.72 2.24 -5.62
N GLU A 103 5.15 1.08 -5.16
CA GLU A 103 6.48 0.55 -5.40
C GLU A 103 6.45 -0.98 -5.53
N ASN A 104 7.48 -1.54 -6.16
CA ASN A 104 7.66 -2.98 -6.24
C ASN A 104 7.90 -3.60 -4.84
N ASP A 105 7.32 -4.77 -4.59
CA ASP A 105 7.44 -5.54 -3.36
C ASP A 105 8.90 -5.80 -2.90
N ALA A 106 9.82 -6.12 -3.81
CA ALA A 106 11.23 -6.32 -3.47
C ALA A 106 11.93 -5.00 -3.06
N ASN A 107 11.57 -3.89 -3.69
CA ASN A 107 12.05 -2.56 -3.30
C ASN A 107 11.49 -2.15 -1.93
N CYS A 108 10.20 -2.44 -1.66
CA CYS A 108 9.59 -2.25 -0.34
C CYS A 108 10.31 -3.08 0.74
N PHE A 109 10.66 -4.33 0.44
CA PHE A 109 11.45 -5.18 1.33
C PHE A 109 12.82 -4.55 1.65
N ALA A 110 13.57 -4.14 0.62
CA ALA A 110 14.87 -3.52 0.81
C ALA A 110 14.79 -2.22 1.63
N LEU A 111 13.76 -1.41 1.38
CA LEU A 111 13.49 -0.20 2.16
C LEU A 111 13.20 -0.54 3.63
N SER A 112 12.34 -1.52 3.89
CA SER A 112 12.01 -1.98 5.25
C SER A 112 13.26 -2.38 6.03
N GLU A 113 14.13 -3.19 5.42
CA GLU A 113 15.38 -3.62 6.07
C GLU A 113 16.32 -2.45 6.35
N ALA A 114 16.46 -1.51 5.40
CA ALA A 114 17.30 -0.33 5.56
C ALA A 114 16.86 0.56 6.74
N TRP A 115 15.55 0.78 6.89
CA TRP A 115 15.00 1.53 8.02
C TRP A 115 15.14 0.77 9.34
N MET A 116 14.94 -0.55 9.35
CA MET A 116 15.14 -1.36 10.55
C MET A 116 16.59 -1.32 11.03
N MET A 117 17.56 -1.36 10.13
CA MET A 117 18.98 -1.22 10.46
C MET A 117 19.28 0.14 11.09
N ASN A 118 18.76 1.23 10.51
CA ASN A 118 18.94 2.57 11.05
C ASN A 118 18.35 2.74 12.45
N LEU A 119 17.15 2.17 12.70
CA LEU A 119 16.53 2.18 14.03
C LEU A 119 17.41 1.47 15.06
N LYS A 120 17.96 0.30 14.72
CA LYS A 120 18.86 -0.47 15.61
C LYS A 120 20.15 0.28 15.90
N MET A 121 20.74 0.98 14.94
CA MET A 121 21.96 1.78 15.16
C MET A 121 21.70 3.04 16.00
N SER A 122 20.49 3.60 15.98
CA SER A 122 20.14 4.77 16.81
C SER A 122 19.90 4.44 18.29
N LEU A 123 19.71 3.16 18.62
CA LEU A 123 19.46 2.66 19.97
C LEU A 123 20.72 2.08 20.66
N ALA A 124 21.87 2.10 19.98
CA ALA A 124 23.17 1.64 20.47
C ALA A 124 24.09 2.84 20.73
#